data_AF-A0A060TAM1-F1
#
_entry.id   AF-A0A060TAM1-F1
#
_cell.length_a   1.000
_cell.length_b   1.000
_cell.length_c   1.000
_cell.angle_alpha   90.00
_cell.angle_beta   90.00
_cell.angle_gamma   90.00
#
_symmetry.space_group_name_H-M   'P 1'
#
loop_
_entity.id
_entity.type
_entity.pdbx_description
1 polymer ?
#
loop_
_entity_poly.entity_id
_entity_poly.type
_entity_poly.pdbx_seq_one_letter_code
_entity_poly.pdbx_strand_id
1 'polypeptide(L)'
;MNNIGMNVEVNPNEDTEWNDILRAHGVIPEKGPDPDEELEKAMEEAVEKAYANRLEGKSLKELDELEEDGLEDEDFVEQYRQQRIAQLREMAAKEKHGEVVRISKPEYSKEITEASKDGFVLVHLSYPGIAQSKLLDGLFMRVAPKFKDVKFVDIDARQVNERYPAHNCPTILVYKDTNVVKQYITLTGIGGNAMNVKDLESILVSVGAVPRTDSRLLDNKDRNSDSEDNSDYDSDYN
;
A
#
# COMPACT_ATOMS: atom_id res chain seq x y z
N MET A 1 -67.17 35.73 -32.72
CA MET A 1 -66.27 35.36 -31.63
C MET A 1 -65.38 34.23 -32.12
N ASN A 2 -64.06 34.40 -32.17
CA ASN A 2 -63.11 33.29 -32.21
C ASN A 2 -62.03 33.60 -31.18
N ASN A 3 -62.07 32.88 -30.05
CA ASN A 3 -61.09 32.95 -28.98
C ASN A 3 -59.83 32.23 -29.48
N ILE A 4 -58.81 32.98 -29.91
CA ILE A 4 -57.50 32.43 -30.26
C ILE A 4 -56.81 32.14 -28.93
N GLY A 5 -56.95 30.91 -28.44
CA GLY A 5 -56.15 30.42 -27.32
C GLY A 5 -54.69 30.44 -27.73
N MET A 6 -53.91 31.38 -27.20
CA MET A 6 -52.46 31.29 -27.22
C MET A 6 -52.07 30.07 -26.39
N ASN A 7 -51.73 28.98 -27.06
CA ASN A 7 -51.11 27.83 -26.42
C ASN A 7 -49.64 28.19 -26.18
N VAL A 8 -49.33 28.74 -25.01
CA VAL A 8 -47.95 29.01 -24.60
C VAL A 8 -47.37 27.67 -24.15
N GLU A 9 -46.54 27.07 -25.00
CA GLU A 9 -45.73 25.92 -24.62
C GLU A 9 -44.64 26.42 -23.66
N VAL A 10 -44.89 26.30 -22.36
CA VAL A 10 -43.91 26.58 -21.30
C VAL A 10 -42.98 25.39 -21.14
N ASN A 11 -41.68 25.61 -21.37
CA ASN A 11 -40.66 24.62 -21.05
C ASN A 11 -40.48 24.56 -19.51
N PRO A 12 -40.80 23.43 -18.86
CA PRO A 12 -40.75 23.32 -17.38
C PRO A 12 -39.34 23.47 -16.78
N ASN A 13 -38.30 23.37 -17.61
CA ASN A 13 -36.90 23.41 -17.20
C ASN A 13 -36.22 24.75 -17.50
N GLU A 14 -36.91 25.74 -18.08
CA GLU A 14 -36.33 27.08 -18.26
C GLU A 14 -36.40 27.89 -16.96
N ASP A 15 -35.30 28.57 -16.60
CA ASP A 15 -35.26 29.54 -15.51
C ASP A 15 -35.61 30.93 -16.04
N THR A 16 -36.89 31.27 -15.94
CA THR A 16 -37.39 32.61 -16.23
C THR A 16 -38.24 33.09 -15.06
N GLU A 17 -38.29 34.41 -14.83
CA GLU A 17 -39.12 35.01 -13.79
C GLU A 17 -40.60 34.59 -13.90
N TRP A 18 -41.06 34.27 -15.12
CA TRP A 18 -42.40 33.74 -15.36
C TRP A 18 -42.59 32.30 -14.88
N ASN A 19 -41.58 31.44 -15.04
CA ASN A 19 -41.63 30.05 -14.55
C ASN A 19 -41.57 29.97 -13.02
N ASP A 20 -40.83 30.87 -12.36
CA ASP A 20 -40.78 30.93 -10.89
C ASP A 20 -42.13 31.33 -10.28
N ILE A 21 -42.84 32.27 -10.90
CA ILE A 21 -44.20 32.66 -10.52
C ILE A 21 -45.16 31.47 -10.71
N LEU A 22 -44.99 30.67 -11.78
CA LEU A 22 -45.83 29.49 -12.04
C LEU A 22 -45.55 28.33 -11.07
N ARG A 23 -44.30 28.15 -10.62
CA ARG A 23 -43.95 27.21 -9.53
C ARG A 23 -44.57 27.67 -8.20
N ALA A 24 -44.46 28.96 -7.87
CA ALA A 24 -45.05 29.52 -6.65
C ALA A 24 -46.59 29.41 -6.60
N HIS A 25 -47.25 29.47 -7.77
CA HIS A 25 -48.70 29.26 -7.90
C HIS A 25 -49.11 27.78 -8.03
N GLY A 26 -48.17 26.84 -8.01
CA GLY A 26 -48.44 25.38 -8.06
C GLY A 26 -48.90 24.86 -9.43
N VAL A 27 -48.64 25.62 -10.50
CA VAL A 27 -49.02 25.25 -11.87
C VAL A 27 -47.97 24.32 -12.51
N ILE A 28 -46.70 24.44 -12.12
CA ILE A 28 -45.57 23.61 -12.58
C ILE A 28 -44.81 23.07 -11.35
N PRO A 29 -44.28 21.83 -11.37
CA PRO A 29 -43.50 21.27 -10.25
C PRO A 29 -42.27 22.12 -9.88
N GLU A 30 -41.86 22.06 -8.60
CA GLU A 30 -40.61 22.65 -8.14
C GLU A 30 -39.42 22.09 -8.91
N LYS A 31 -38.44 22.95 -9.23
CA LYS A 31 -37.20 22.53 -9.89
C LYS A 31 -36.41 21.67 -8.89
N GLY A 32 -35.88 20.54 -9.35
CA GLY A 32 -34.96 19.74 -8.54
C GLY A 32 -33.67 20.53 -8.24
N PRO A 33 -32.85 20.10 -7.27
CA PRO A 33 -31.55 20.72 -7.00
C PRO A 33 -30.72 20.75 -8.29
N ASP A 34 -30.07 21.89 -8.57
CA ASP A 34 -29.30 22.06 -9.80
C ASP A 34 -28.09 21.11 -9.78
N PRO A 35 -27.97 20.19 -10.75
CA PRO A 35 -26.85 19.25 -10.83
C PRO A 35 -25.48 19.93 -10.90
N ASP A 36 -25.47 21.18 -11.38
CA ASP A 36 -24.26 21.99 -11.55
C ASP A 36 -23.72 22.49 -10.20
N GLU A 37 -24.56 22.82 -9.20
CA GLU A 37 -24.09 23.26 -7.87
C GLU A 37 -23.46 22.10 -7.07
N GLU A 38 -24.04 20.90 -7.13
CA GLU A 38 -23.43 19.71 -6.52
C GLU A 38 -22.11 19.33 -7.20
N LEU A 39 -22.04 19.50 -8.52
CA LEU A 39 -20.82 19.26 -9.30
C LEU A 39 -19.72 20.28 -8.97
N GLU A 40 -20.06 21.57 -8.90
CA GLU A 40 -19.12 22.64 -8.52
C GLU A 40 -18.54 22.40 -7.13
N LYS A 41 -19.40 22.09 -6.14
CA LYS A 41 -18.95 21.79 -4.78
C LYS A 41 -18.05 20.55 -4.73
N ALA A 42 -18.40 19.49 -5.47
CA ALA A 42 -17.56 18.29 -5.55
C ALA A 42 -16.20 18.57 -6.21
N MET A 43 -16.16 19.49 -7.20
CA MET A 43 -14.92 19.93 -7.83
C MET A 43 -14.06 20.76 -6.88
N GLU A 44 -14.64 21.70 -6.13
CA GLU A 44 -13.93 22.48 -5.11
C GLU A 44 -13.32 21.58 -4.03
N GLU A 45 -14.09 20.64 -3.49
CA GLU A 45 -13.59 19.66 -2.51
C GLU A 45 -12.48 18.78 -3.08
N ALA A 46 -12.54 18.43 -4.38
CA ALA A 46 -11.49 17.67 -5.05
C ALA A 46 -10.19 18.48 -5.21
N VAL A 47 -10.30 19.77 -5.52
CA VAL A 47 -9.15 20.68 -5.62
C VAL A 47 -8.50 20.88 -4.26
N GLU A 48 -9.28 21.12 -3.20
CA GLU A 48 -8.75 21.25 -1.84
C GLU A 48 -8.05 19.97 -1.37
N LYS A 49 -8.65 18.79 -1.61
CA LYS A 49 -8.00 17.51 -1.30
C LYS A 49 -6.73 17.29 -2.10
N ALA A 50 -6.73 17.64 -3.38
CA ALA A 50 -5.54 17.55 -4.21
C ALA A 50 -4.42 18.47 -3.71
N TYR A 51 -4.77 19.70 -3.28
CA TYR A 51 -3.85 20.65 -2.67
C TYR A 51 -3.29 20.12 -1.35
N ALA A 52 -4.13 19.59 -0.46
CA ALA A 52 -3.71 19.05 0.83
C ALA A 52 -2.81 17.80 0.70
N ASN A 53 -3.08 16.94 -0.29
CA ASN A 53 -2.33 15.69 -0.50
C ASN A 53 -1.15 15.82 -1.48
N ARG A 54 -0.86 17.02 -2.02
CA ARG A 54 0.19 17.19 -3.05
C ARG A 54 1.60 16.85 -2.56
N LEU A 55 1.83 16.95 -1.25
CA LEU A 55 3.10 16.60 -0.61
C LEU A 55 3.15 15.14 -0.17
N GLU A 56 2.03 14.39 -0.27
CA GLU A 56 1.94 13.00 0.16
C GLU A 56 2.92 12.09 -0.60
N GLY A 57 3.74 11.35 0.15
CA GLY A 57 4.70 10.42 -0.42
C GLY A 57 6.03 11.05 -0.86
N LYS A 58 6.18 12.38 -0.76
CA LYS A 58 7.47 13.03 -1.01
C LYS A 58 8.51 12.68 0.07
N SER A 59 9.76 12.60 -0.35
CA SER A 59 10.93 12.42 0.52
C SER A 59 11.35 13.75 1.16
N LEU A 60 12.12 13.69 2.26
CA LEU A 60 12.64 14.91 2.90
C LEU A 60 13.43 15.79 1.92
N LYS A 61 14.20 15.16 1.03
CA LYS A 61 14.99 15.87 0.02
C LYS A 61 14.12 16.59 -1.00
N GLU A 62 13.05 15.96 -1.45
CA GLU A 62 12.10 16.59 -2.39
C GLU A 62 11.32 17.74 -1.74
N LEU A 63 11.14 17.72 -0.42
CA LEU A 63 10.54 18.84 0.31
C LEU A 63 11.52 20.02 0.42
N ASP A 64 12.79 19.75 0.73
CA ASP A 64 13.84 20.78 0.76
C ASP A 64 13.97 21.48 -0.61
N GLU A 65 13.88 20.72 -1.71
CA GLU A 65 13.91 21.28 -3.08
C GLU A 65 12.71 22.21 -3.38
N LEU A 66 11.50 21.89 -2.88
CA LEU A 66 10.31 22.74 -3.07
C LEU A 66 10.37 24.04 -2.28
N GLU A 67 10.98 24.00 -1.09
CA GLU A 67 11.24 25.16 -0.26
C GLU A 67 12.24 26.10 -0.95
N GLU A 68 13.36 25.56 -1.44
CA GLU A 68 14.40 26.34 -2.15
C GLU A 68 13.89 26.98 -3.45
N ASP A 69 13.05 26.29 -4.21
CA ASP A 69 12.46 26.81 -5.45
C ASP A 69 11.37 27.88 -5.20
N GLY A 70 10.95 28.10 -3.94
CA GLY A 70 9.91 29.06 -3.58
C GLY A 70 8.54 28.74 -4.18
N LEU A 71 8.30 27.48 -4.55
CA LEU A 71 7.09 27.02 -5.22
C LEU A 71 5.92 26.80 -4.25
N GLU A 72 6.22 26.66 -2.95
CA GLU A 72 5.23 26.44 -1.90
C GLU A 72 5.41 27.41 -0.72
N ASP A 73 4.37 27.53 0.10
CA ASP A 73 4.37 28.32 1.33
C ASP A 73 5.32 27.68 2.36
N GLU A 74 6.34 28.42 2.79
CA GLU A 74 7.36 27.98 3.75
C GLU A 74 6.73 27.39 5.03
N ASP A 75 5.68 28.03 5.56
CA ASP A 75 5.02 27.57 6.78
C ASP A 75 4.30 26.22 6.58
N PHE A 76 3.76 25.98 5.37
CA PHE A 76 3.09 24.72 5.01
C PHE A 76 4.08 23.58 4.81
N VAL A 77 5.19 23.84 4.11
CA VAL A 77 6.25 22.84 3.88
C VAL A 77 6.93 22.45 5.18
N GLU A 78 7.23 23.40 6.07
CA GLU A 78 7.86 23.11 7.37
C GLU A 78 6.94 22.27 8.28
N GLN A 79 5.63 22.57 8.32
CA GLN A 79 4.67 21.73 9.06
C GLN A 79 4.63 20.30 8.52
N TYR A 80 4.60 20.13 7.19
CA TYR A 80 4.61 18.81 6.56
C TYR A 80 5.93 18.06 6.82
N ARG A 81 7.07 18.76 6.76
CA ARG A 81 8.39 18.23 7.10
C ARG A 81 8.44 17.72 8.54
N GLN A 82 7.93 18.49 9.50
CA GLN A 82 7.86 18.06 10.90
C GLN A 82 7.00 16.81 11.08
N GLN A 83 5.84 16.75 10.42
CA GLN A 83 4.99 15.55 10.42
C GLN A 83 5.73 14.34 9.83
N ARG A 84 6.44 14.53 8.71
CA ARG A 84 7.21 13.45 8.06
C ARG A 84 8.37 12.96 8.94
N ILE A 85 9.10 13.87 9.59
CA ILE A 85 10.15 13.51 10.55
C ILE A 85 9.58 12.73 11.73
N ALA A 86 8.42 13.12 12.26
CA ALA A 86 7.76 12.38 13.34
C ALA A 86 7.39 10.96 12.90
N GLN A 87 6.82 10.79 11.69
CA GLN A 87 6.54 9.47 11.12
C GLN A 87 7.81 8.62 10.95
N LEU A 88 8.90 9.21 10.46
CA LEU A 88 10.19 8.51 10.31
C LEU A 88 10.77 8.09 11.65
N ARG A 89 10.66 8.93 12.69
CA ARG A 89 11.07 8.57 14.06
C ARG A 89 10.25 7.42 14.61
N GLU A 90 8.94 7.40 14.37
CA GLU A 90 8.06 6.31 14.79
C GLU A 90 8.39 5.00 14.05
N MET A 91 8.63 5.07 12.74
CA MET A 91 9.09 3.92 11.95
C MET A 91 10.43 3.40 12.46
N ALA A 92 11.41 4.27 12.71
CA ALA A 92 12.71 3.90 13.26
C ALA A 92 12.60 3.25 14.64
N ALA A 93 11.67 3.70 15.49
CA ALA A 93 11.41 3.06 16.79
C ALA A 93 10.81 1.65 16.67
N LYS A 94 10.15 1.35 15.54
CA LYS A 94 9.60 0.02 15.23
C LYS A 94 10.63 -0.90 14.57
N GLU A 95 11.76 -0.39 14.08
CA GLU A 95 12.85 -1.18 13.48
C GLU A 95 13.61 -2.04 14.52
N LYS A 96 12.96 -3.09 15.00
CA LYS A 96 13.50 -4.02 16.01
C LYS A 96 14.03 -5.31 15.42
N HIS A 97 13.75 -5.55 14.14
CA HIS A 97 14.08 -6.77 13.42
C HIS A 97 15.10 -6.48 12.31
N GLY A 98 15.31 -7.42 11.40
CA GLY A 98 16.31 -7.30 10.34
C GLY A 98 16.88 -8.62 9.85
N GLU A 99 16.53 -9.72 10.51
CA GLU A 99 16.91 -11.07 10.12
C GLU A 99 15.74 -12.04 10.23
N VAL A 100 15.91 -13.22 9.65
CA VAL A 100 14.93 -14.30 9.75
C VAL A 100 15.26 -15.12 10.99
N VAL A 101 14.35 -15.13 11.96
CA VAL A 101 14.52 -15.88 13.20
C VAL A 101 14.01 -17.30 12.98
N ARG A 102 14.91 -18.28 13.04
CA ARG A 102 14.54 -19.70 13.02
C ARG A 102 14.20 -20.15 14.43
N ILE A 103 13.00 -20.70 14.61
CA ILE A 103 12.50 -21.04 15.93
C ILE A 103 12.10 -22.51 16.02
N SER A 104 11.90 -22.96 17.25
CA SER A 104 11.35 -24.26 17.56
C SER A 104 9.94 -24.20 18.16
N LYS A 105 9.25 -25.35 18.26
CA LYS A 105 7.88 -25.44 18.82
C LYS A 105 7.70 -24.72 20.18
N PRO A 106 8.61 -24.84 21.18
CA PRO A 106 8.46 -24.13 22.46
C PRO A 106 8.49 -22.60 22.34
N GLU A 107 9.17 -22.08 21.32
CA GLU A 107 9.34 -20.64 21.10
C GLU A 107 8.17 -20.02 20.32
N TYR A 108 7.31 -20.85 19.72
CA TYR A 108 6.20 -20.42 18.86
C TYR A 108 5.34 -19.32 19.49
N SER A 109 4.87 -19.52 20.74
CA SER A 109 3.98 -18.56 21.40
C SER A 109 4.64 -17.20 21.56
N LYS A 110 5.89 -17.19 22.05
CA LYS A 110 6.64 -15.97 22.32
C LYS A 110 7.02 -15.26 21.02
N GLU A 111 7.60 -15.99 20.09
CA GLU A 111 8.23 -15.42 18.90
C GLU A 111 7.22 -15.06 17.80
N ILE A 112 6.03 -15.67 17.79
CA ILE A 112 4.97 -15.41 16.81
C ILE A 112 3.76 -14.75 17.48
N THR A 113 3.06 -15.47 18.36
CA THR A 113 1.77 -15.00 18.91
C THR A 113 1.93 -13.72 19.73
N GLU A 114 2.83 -13.71 20.71
CA GLU A 114 3.05 -12.57 21.60
C GLU A 114 3.75 -11.42 20.88
N ALA A 115 4.79 -11.71 20.09
CA ALA A 115 5.49 -10.70 19.28
C ALA A 115 4.56 -9.97 18.30
N SER A 116 3.49 -10.63 17.82
CA SER A 116 2.53 -9.99 16.91
C SER A 116 1.68 -8.88 17.55
N LYS A 117 1.73 -8.71 18.87
CA LYS A 117 1.12 -7.54 19.54
C LYS A 117 1.88 -6.25 19.21
N ASP A 118 3.18 -6.34 19.02
CA ASP A 118 4.04 -5.17 18.76
C ASP A 118 4.11 -4.79 17.28
N GLY A 119 3.73 -5.70 16.38
CA GLY A 119 3.88 -5.52 14.93
C GLY A 119 3.39 -6.72 14.12
N PHE A 120 3.62 -6.70 12.81
CA PHE A 120 3.32 -7.85 11.96
C PHE A 120 4.41 -8.92 12.07
N VAL A 121 4.00 -10.19 12.11
CA VAL A 121 4.91 -11.34 12.06
C VAL A 121 4.57 -12.20 10.86
N LEU A 122 5.52 -12.35 9.93
CA LEU A 122 5.43 -13.25 8.80
C LEU A 122 6.15 -14.56 9.14
N VAL A 123 5.39 -15.65 9.13
CA VAL A 123 5.87 -16.99 9.47
C VAL A 123 5.94 -17.83 8.22
N HIS A 124 7.13 -18.33 7.90
CA HIS A 124 7.36 -19.36 6.91
C HIS A 124 7.26 -20.73 7.58
N LEU A 125 6.25 -21.51 7.23
CA LEU A 125 6.18 -22.93 7.56
C LEU A 125 6.92 -23.70 6.47
N SER A 126 8.20 -23.98 6.74
CA SER A 126 9.10 -24.67 5.84
C SER A 126 8.97 -26.18 5.94
N TYR A 127 9.34 -26.89 4.86
CA TYR A 127 9.44 -28.34 4.88
C TYR A 127 10.73 -28.79 4.17
N PRO A 128 11.62 -29.55 4.85
CA PRO A 128 12.86 -30.01 4.25
C PRO A 128 12.62 -30.86 3.00
N GLY A 129 13.37 -30.58 1.93
CA GLY A 129 13.27 -31.29 0.65
C GLY A 129 12.27 -30.70 -0.34
N ILE A 130 11.54 -29.65 0.03
CA ILE A 130 10.67 -28.91 -0.91
C ILE A 130 11.43 -27.71 -1.48
N ALA A 131 11.58 -27.68 -2.81
CA ALA A 131 12.29 -26.62 -3.51
C ALA A 131 11.67 -25.23 -3.28
N GLN A 132 10.34 -25.13 -3.26
CA GLN A 132 9.64 -23.87 -2.98
C GLN A 132 9.87 -23.35 -1.56
N SER A 133 10.06 -24.22 -0.55
CA SER A 133 10.44 -23.77 0.80
C SER A 133 11.83 -23.15 0.78
N LYS A 134 12.80 -23.77 0.09
CA LYS A 134 14.15 -23.20 -0.06
C LYS A 134 14.14 -21.88 -0.83
N LEU A 135 13.27 -21.74 -1.84
CA LEU A 135 13.07 -20.48 -2.55
C LEU A 135 12.60 -19.38 -1.59
N LEU A 136 11.56 -19.67 -0.79
CA LEU A 136 11.01 -18.70 0.15
C LEU A 136 12.00 -18.33 1.26
N ASP A 137 12.81 -19.27 1.75
CA ASP A 137 13.90 -18.99 2.70
C ASP A 137 14.85 -17.90 2.16
N GLY A 138 15.28 -18.04 0.91
CA GLY A 138 16.15 -17.06 0.26
C GLY A 138 15.50 -15.69 0.09
N LEU A 139 14.19 -15.65 -0.20
CA LEU A 139 13.44 -14.40 -0.29
C LEU A 139 13.28 -13.73 1.08
N PHE A 140 12.94 -14.48 2.12
CA PHE A 140 12.83 -13.97 3.49
C PHE A 140 14.17 -13.37 3.96
N MET A 141 15.29 -14.03 3.69
CA MET A 141 16.63 -13.51 4.03
C MET A 141 16.99 -12.20 3.31
N ARG A 142 16.45 -11.98 2.10
CA ARG A 142 16.66 -10.74 1.35
C ARG A 142 15.75 -9.60 1.81
N VAL A 143 14.53 -9.92 2.23
CA VAL A 143 13.48 -8.94 2.57
C VAL A 143 13.53 -8.53 4.05
N ALA A 144 13.90 -9.43 4.96
CA ALA A 144 13.95 -9.12 6.40
C ALA A 144 14.88 -7.92 6.75
N PRO A 145 16.09 -7.77 6.17
CA PRO A 145 16.95 -6.61 6.45
C PRO A 145 16.37 -5.28 5.97
N LYS A 146 15.45 -5.34 5.00
CA LYS A 146 14.80 -4.18 4.39
C LYS A 146 13.61 -3.69 5.22
N PHE A 147 12.81 -4.62 5.75
CA PHE A 147 11.61 -4.31 6.54
C PHE A 147 11.79 -4.68 8.01
N LYS A 148 12.59 -3.88 8.73
CA LYS A 148 12.97 -4.14 10.14
C LYS A 148 11.84 -3.91 11.15
N ASP A 149 10.76 -3.27 10.72
CA ASP A 149 9.50 -3.09 11.41
C ASP A 149 8.56 -4.30 11.30
N VAL A 150 8.92 -5.28 10.47
CA VAL A 150 8.20 -6.54 10.31
C VAL A 150 9.09 -7.69 10.78
N LYS A 151 8.53 -8.60 11.57
CA LYS A 151 9.26 -9.77 12.05
C LYS A 151 9.12 -10.92 11.06
N PHE A 152 10.25 -11.51 10.66
CA PHE A 152 10.27 -12.70 9.81
C PHE A 152 10.71 -13.91 10.62
N VAL A 153 9.91 -14.97 10.59
CA VAL A 153 10.14 -16.19 11.35
C VAL A 153 10.06 -17.39 10.43
N ASP A 154 10.96 -18.36 10.62
CA ASP A 154 10.93 -19.65 9.94
C ASP A 154 10.80 -20.77 10.98
N ILE A 155 9.92 -21.72 10.71
CA ILE A 155 9.72 -22.91 11.54
C ILE A 155 9.36 -24.10 10.65
N ASP A 156 9.95 -25.25 10.96
CA ASP A 156 9.59 -26.51 10.30
C ASP A 156 8.10 -26.81 10.55
N ALA A 157 7.33 -27.00 9.49
CA ALA A 157 5.89 -27.23 9.56
C ALA A 157 5.52 -28.40 10.48
N ARG A 158 6.40 -29.41 10.59
CA ARG A 158 6.21 -30.59 11.46
C ARG A 158 6.30 -30.23 12.94
N GLN A 159 6.99 -29.15 13.28
CA GLN A 159 7.07 -28.66 14.66
C GLN A 159 5.81 -27.89 15.07
N VAL A 160 5.11 -27.27 14.12
CA VAL A 160 3.79 -26.66 14.35
C VAL A 160 2.73 -27.76 14.45
N ASN A 161 2.70 -28.66 13.48
CA ASN A 161 1.82 -29.82 13.44
C ASN A 161 2.54 -31.00 12.77
N GLU A 162 2.77 -32.08 13.51
CA GLU A 162 3.50 -33.26 13.03
C GLU A 162 2.90 -33.90 11.77
N ARG A 163 1.60 -33.72 11.55
CA ARG A 163 0.87 -34.23 10.38
C ARG A 163 0.58 -33.15 9.33
N TYR A 164 1.26 -32.01 9.40
CA TYR A 164 1.10 -30.97 8.38
C TYR A 164 1.50 -31.52 7.00
N PRO A 165 0.61 -31.49 5.99
CA PRO A 165 0.91 -32.12 4.70
C PRO A 165 2.07 -31.42 3.99
N ALA A 166 3.08 -32.17 3.60
CA ALA A 166 4.26 -31.62 2.92
C ALA A 166 3.87 -30.84 1.63
N HIS A 167 2.87 -31.29 0.87
CA HIS A 167 2.42 -30.60 -0.35
C HIS A 167 1.79 -29.22 -0.10
N ASN A 168 1.44 -28.89 1.14
CA ASN A 168 0.99 -27.55 1.53
C ASN A 168 2.16 -26.60 1.82
N CYS A 169 3.39 -27.11 1.87
CA CYS A 169 4.58 -26.31 2.12
C CYS A 169 5.22 -25.81 0.82
N PRO A 170 5.76 -24.58 0.82
CA PRO A 170 5.76 -23.64 1.94
C PRO A 170 4.38 -23.04 2.19
N THR A 171 4.11 -22.68 3.44
CA THR A 171 2.95 -21.86 3.81
C THR A 171 3.44 -20.59 4.49
N ILE A 172 2.87 -19.45 4.11
CA ILE A 172 3.11 -18.16 4.78
C ILE A 172 1.90 -17.86 5.67
N LEU A 173 2.12 -17.68 6.97
CA LEU A 173 1.13 -17.13 7.87
C LEU A 173 1.51 -15.70 8.22
N VAL A 174 0.53 -14.81 8.23
CA VAL A 174 0.69 -13.43 8.67
C VAL A 174 -0.07 -13.27 9.97
N TYR A 175 0.65 -12.92 11.02
CA TYR A 175 0.10 -12.64 12.35
C TYR A 175 0.08 -11.15 12.63
N LYS A 176 -1.00 -10.71 13.29
CA LYS A 176 -1.13 -9.38 13.87
C LYS A 176 -2.05 -9.48 15.09
N ASP A 177 -1.66 -8.84 16.18
CA ASP A 177 -2.40 -8.75 17.44
C ASP A 177 -2.90 -10.13 17.92
N THR A 178 -1.97 -11.10 17.97
CA THR A 178 -2.16 -12.51 18.37
C THR A 178 -2.98 -13.39 17.41
N ASN A 179 -3.48 -12.83 16.32
CA ASN A 179 -4.36 -13.53 15.37
C ASN A 179 -3.69 -13.73 14.01
N VAL A 180 -4.07 -14.83 13.33
CA VAL A 180 -3.73 -15.02 11.91
C VAL A 180 -4.65 -14.11 11.09
N VAL A 181 -4.07 -13.10 10.43
CA VAL A 181 -4.82 -12.18 9.56
C VAL A 181 -4.83 -12.63 8.10
N LYS A 182 -3.83 -13.40 7.69
CA LYS A 182 -3.75 -13.95 6.32
C LYS A 182 -2.95 -15.24 6.31
N GLN A 183 -3.31 -16.13 5.39
CA GLN A 183 -2.54 -17.33 5.10
C GLN A 183 -2.42 -17.54 3.59
N TYR A 184 -1.24 -18.00 3.16
CA TYR A 184 -0.96 -18.39 1.78
C TYR A 184 -0.42 -19.82 1.81
N ILE A 185 -1.26 -20.78 1.40
CA ILE A 185 -0.90 -22.19 1.31
C ILE A 185 -0.30 -22.44 -0.07
N THR A 186 0.93 -22.95 -0.11
CA THR A 186 1.79 -22.98 -1.32
C THR A 186 2.07 -21.59 -1.88
N LEU A 187 3.01 -21.52 -2.83
CA LEU A 187 3.31 -20.26 -3.53
C LEU A 187 2.41 -20.03 -4.75
N THR A 188 1.53 -20.97 -5.12
CA THR A 188 0.80 -20.98 -6.40
C THR A 188 0.00 -19.69 -6.63
N GLY A 189 -0.60 -19.12 -5.58
CA GLY A 189 -1.40 -17.89 -5.67
C GLY A 189 -0.59 -16.58 -5.68
N ILE A 190 0.73 -16.63 -5.53
CA ILE A 190 1.61 -15.47 -5.29
C ILE A 190 2.92 -15.53 -6.11
N GLY A 191 2.96 -16.33 -7.19
CA GLY A 191 4.12 -16.41 -8.11
C GLY A 191 4.67 -17.83 -8.32
N GLY A 192 4.29 -18.78 -7.49
CA GLY A 192 4.65 -20.20 -7.62
C GLY A 192 6.16 -20.41 -7.63
N ASN A 193 6.66 -21.13 -8.63
CA ASN A 193 8.09 -21.40 -8.80
C ASN A 193 8.92 -20.15 -9.20
N ALA A 194 8.25 -19.11 -9.67
CA ALA A 194 8.88 -17.86 -10.10
C ALA A 194 8.68 -16.73 -9.08
N MET A 195 8.23 -17.06 -7.86
CA MET A 195 8.06 -16.07 -6.79
C MET A 195 9.38 -15.32 -6.57
N ASN A 196 9.28 -14.00 -6.50
CA ASN A 196 10.41 -13.10 -6.34
C ASN A 196 10.15 -12.08 -5.21
N VAL A 197 11.10 -11.15 -5.02
CA VAL A 197 11.05 -10.15 -3.96
C VAL A 197 9.81 -9.24 -4.08
N LYS A 198 9.41 -8.86 -5.29
CA LYS A 198 8.25 -7.98 -5.52
C LYS A 198 6.95 -8.65 -5.11
N ASP A 199 6.85 -9.96 -5.28
CA ASP A 199 5.67 -10.72 -4.84
C ASP A 199 5.55 -10.71 -3.31
N LEU A 200 6.68 -10.90 -2.61
CA LEU A 200 6.71 -10.83 -1.15
C LEU A 200 6.42 -9.42 -0.62
N GLU A 201 6.97 -8.39 -1.26
CA GLU A 201 6.66 -6.98 -0.98
C GLU A 201 5.16 -6.68 -1.21
N SER A 202 4.58 -7.23 -2.27
CA SER A 202 3.14 -7.09 -2.53
C SER A 202 2.29 -7.74 -1.44
N ILE A 203 2.75 -8.86 -0.86
CA ILE A 203 2.09 -9.47 0.31
C ILE A 203 2.12 -8.50 1.49
N LEU A 204 3.28 -7.93 1.83
CA LEU A 204 3.43 -6.98 2.94
C LEU A 204 2.48 -5.78 2.79
N VAL A 205 2.38 -5.25 1.58
CA VAL A 205 1.46 -4.16 1.24
C VAL A 205 0.00 -4.61 1.36
N SER A 206 -0.34 -5.78 0.83
CA SER A 206 -1.72 -6.29 0.81
C SER A 206 -2.31 -6.53 2.20
N VAL A 207 -1.46 -6.89 3.16
CA VAL A 207 -1.88 -7.13 4.56
C VAL A 207 -1.78 -5.87 5.43
N GLY A 208 -1.33 -4.75 4.86
CA GLY A 208 -1.15 -3.49 5.58
C GLY A 208 0.05 -3.46 6.52
N ALA A 209 1.01 -4.39 6.36
CA ALA A 209 2.25 -4.37 7.12
C ALA A 209 3.17 -3.23 6.69
N VAL A 210 3.09 -2.85 5.40
CA VAL A 210 3.90 -1.78 4.80
C VAL A 210 2.99 -0.88 3.95
N PRO A 211 3.09 0.46 4.05
CA PRO A 211 2.34 1.38 3.19
C PRO A 211 2.71 1.24 1.71
N ARG A 212 1.76 1.52 0.81
CA ARG A 212 2.03 1.52 -0.65
C ARG A 212 3.07 2.56 -1.08
N THR A 213 3.19 3.64 -0.30
CA THR A 213 4.10 4.77 -0.51
C THR A 213 5.45 4.59 0.19
N ASP A 214 5.73 3.41 0.75
CA ASP A 214 6.98 3.14 1.45
C ASP A 214 8.16 3.17 0.47
N SER A 215 9.13 4.05 0.71
CA SER A 215 10.29 4.26 -0.16
C SER A 215 11.14 3.00 -0.33
N ARG A 216 11.14 2.10 0.67
CA ARG A 216 11.88 0.85 0.61
C ARG A 216 11.42 0.01 -0.58
N LEU A 217 10.15 0.05 -0.97
CA LEU A 217 9.64 -0.72 -2.12
C LEU A 217 10.34 -0.40 -3.46
N LEU A 218 11.03 0.74 -3.56
CA LEU A 218 11.67 1.22 -4.79
C LEU A 218 13.12 0.71 -5.00
N ASP A 219 13.80 0.25 -3.95
CA ASP A 219 15.24 -0.11 -3.93
C ASP A 219 15.65 -1.33 -4.79
N ASN A 220 14.71 -2.00 -5.45
CA ASN A 220 15.00 -3.22 -6.21
C ASN A 220 15.57 -2.98 -7.63
N LYS A 221 15.75 -1.72 -8.05
CA LYS A 221 16.28 -1.39 -9.39
C LYS A 221 17.81 -1.38 -9.48
N ASP A 222 18.53 -1.08 -8.40
CA ASP A 222 19.96 -0.73 -8.51
C ASP A 222 20.95 -1.90 -8.26
N ARG A 223 20.47 -3.09 -7.88
CA ARG A 223 21.38 -4.23 -7.56
C ARG A 223 21.50 -5.29 -8.65
N ASN A 224 20.84 -5.11 -9.80
CA ASN A 224 20.83 -6.10 -10.88
C ASN A 224 21.63 -5.67 -12.12
N SER A 225 22.33 -4.52 -12.09
CA SER A 225 23.22 -4.07 -13.19
C SER A 225 24.69 -4.43 -12.99
N ASP A 226 25.12 -4.84 -11.80
CA ASP A 226 26.55 -4.98 -11.49
C ASP A 226 27.11 -6.39 -11.74
N SER A 227 26.37 -7.25 -12.44
CA SER A 227 26.81 -8.64 -12.72
C SER A 227 27.08 -8.95 -14.20
N GLU A 228 27.06 -7.96 -15.09
CA GLU A 228 27.38 -8.13 -16.51
C GLU A 228 28.52 -7.19 -16.95
N ASP A 229 29.68 -7.26 -16.30
CA ASP A 229 30.92 -6.80 -16.92
C ASP A 229 32.14 -7.50 -16.32
N ASN A 230 32.30 -8.78 -16.62
CA ASN A 230 33.58 -9.45 -16.42
C ASN A 230 33.76 -10.58 -17.46
N SER A 231 33.81 -10.16 -18.73
CA SER A 231 34.38 -10.97 -19.79
C SER A 231 34.98 -10.03 -20.84
N ASP A 232 36.22 -9.60 -20.62
CA ASP A 232 37.21 -9.42 -21.68
C ASP A 232 38.50 -8.84 -21.10
N TYR A 233 39.43 -9.72 -20.71
CA TYR A 233 40.86 -9.49 -20.88
C TYR A 233 41.54 -10.86 -21.05
N ASP A 234 41.43 -11.39 -22.26
CA ASP A 234 42.45 -12.32 -22.78
C ASP A 234 42.79 -11.88 -24.21
N SER A 235 43.78 -10.99 -24.33
CA SER A 235 44.52 -10.72 -25.57
C SER A 235 45.82 -9.99 -25.24
N ASP A 236 46.89 -10.77 -25.33
CA ASP A 236 48.28 -10.39 -25.66
C ASP A 236 49.11 -9.60 -24.64
N TYR A 237 50.15 -10.25 -24.08
CA TYR A 237 51.54 -9.88 -24.37
C TYR A 237 52.54 -10.97 -23.93
N ASN A 238 53.30 -11.46 -24.92
CA ASN A 238 54.53 -12.29 -24.92
C ASN A 238 54.50 -13.74 -24.43
#